data_AF-A0A849ZL79-F1
#
_entry.id   AF-A0A849ZL79-F1
#
_cell.length_a   1.000
_cell.length_b   1.000
_cell.length_c   1.000
_cell.angle_alpha   90.00
_cell.angle_beta   90.00
_cell.angle_gamma   90.00
#
_symmetry.space_group_name_H-M   'P 1'
#
loop_
_entity.id
_entity.type
_entity.pdbx_description
1 polymer ?
#
loop_
_entity_poly.entity_id
_entity_poly.type
_entity_poly.pdbx_seq_one_letter_code
_entity_poly.pdbx_strand_id
1 'polypeptide(L)'
;MSEVPAGASDDRPSEGVANRLFGAVELIASAHASRAKEEASRDLSRIASGALLIALAVALVMPALFLASLAAVLLLEDQARLGFPTSAAVVACIDLVLALAIAAAGRTRLSAPVLQETRATLKRAATVLRGA
;
A
#
# COMPACT_ATOMS: atom_id res chain seq x y z
N MET A 1 27.38 -39.64 69.43
CA MET A 1 27.48 -38.19 69.18
C MET A 1 28.25 -38.04 67.88
N SER A 2 27.67 -37.98 66.68
CA SER A 2 26.60 -37.13 66.12
C SER A 2 26.95 -35.65 66.06
N GLU A 3 27.54 -35.21 64.95
CA GLU A 3 27.26 -33.91 64.35
C GLU A 3 27.17 -34.09 62.83
N VAL A 4 25.96 -33.86 62.34
CA VAL A 4 25.56 -33.78 60.93
C VAL A 4 25.81 -32.33 60.48
N PRO A 5 26.46 -32.06 59.34
CA PRO A 5 26.65 -30.70 58.86
C PRO A 5 25.30 -30.08 58.49
N ALA A 6 25.03 -28.91 59.09
CA ALA A 6 23.85 -28.10 58.85
C ALA A 6 23.76 -27.70 57.37
N GLY A 7 22.58 -27.92 56.80
CA GLY A 7 22.27 -27.74 55.40
C GLY A 7 22.60 -26.35 54.87
N ALA A 8 23.34 -26.33 53.77
CA ALA A 8 23.23 -25.27 52.79
C ALA A 8 21.81 -25.32 52.22
N SER A 9 20.94 -24.43 52.67
CA SER A 9 19.67 -24.15 51.99
C SER A 9 19.99 -23.41 50.70
N ASP A 10 20.18 -24.19 49.63
CA ASP A 10 20.29 -23.76 48.24
C ASP A 10 18.93 -23.24 47.75
N ASP A 11 18.62 -22.01 48.12
CA ASP A 11 17.38 -21.30 47.77
C ASP A 11 17.53 -20.51 46.45
N ARG A 12 17.92 -21.14 45.32
CA ARG A 12 17.84 -20.49 43.98
C ARG A 12 17.44 -21.35 42.75
N PRO A 13 16.53 -22.34 42.84
CA PRO A 13 16.05 -23.01 41.63
C PRO A 13 15.07 -22.15 40.78
N SER A 14 14.43 -21.14 41.36
CA SER A 14 13.35 -20.36 40.71
C SER A 14 13.85 -19.28 39.74
N GLU A 15 14.98 -18.63 40.03
CA GLU A 15 15.54 -17.56 39.18
C GLU A 15 15.98 -18.08 37.80
N GLY A 16 16.54 -19.30 37.75
CA GLY A 16 17.02 -19.91 36.50
C GLY A 16 15.90 -20.37 35.56
N VAL A 17 14.75 -20.78 36.10
CA VAL A 17 13.58 -21.21 35.29
C VAL A 17 12.85 -19.99 34.73
N ALA A 18 12.67 -18.94 35.54
CA ALA A 18 12.08 -17.68 35.09
C ALA A 18 12.89 -17.06 33.95
N ASN A 19 14.22 -17.01 34.08
CA ASN A 19 15.09 -16.40 33.07
C ASN A 19 15.08 -17.17 31.73
N ARG A 20 14.93 -18.51 31.78
CA ARG A 20 14.77 -19.34 30.58
C ARG A 20 13.42 -19.15 29.90
N LEU A 21 12.34 -19.00 30.67
CA LEU A 21 11.01 -18.69 30.14
C LEU A 21 10.98 -17.31 29.49
N PHE A 22 11.55 -16.29 30.14
CA PHE A 22 11.70 -14.96 29.56
C PHE A 22 12.53 -14.98 28.27
N GLY A 23 13.66 -15.69 28.26
CA GLY A 23 14.48 -15.85 27.05
C GLY A 23 13.75 -16.58 25.91
N ALA A 24 12.90 -17.57 26.21
CA ALA A 24 12.09 -18.27 25.22
C ALA A 24 10.99 -17.36 24.64
N VAL A 25 10.34 -16.54 25.48
CA VAL A 25 9.33 -15.55 25.04
C VAL A 25 9.98 -14.47 24.19
N GLU A 26 11.16 -13.99 24.56
CA GLU A 26 11.93 -13.00 23.79
C GLU A 26 12.41 -13.56 22.44
N LEU A 27 12.82 -14.83 22.39
CA LEU A 27 13.16 -15.53 21.15
C LEU A 27 11.95 -15.70 20.21
N ILE A 28 10.79 -16.07 20.75
CA ILE A 28 9.55 -16.18 19.94
C ILE A 28 9.09 -14.80 19.46
N ALA A 29 9.13 -13.79 20.33
CA ALA A 29 8.76 -12.42 19.98
C ALA A 29 9.71 -11.82 18.92
N SER A 30 11.02 -12.02 19.07
CA SER A 30 12.02 -11.54 18.10
C SER A 30 11.94 -12.26 16.75
N ALA A 31 11.59 -13.56 16.74
CA ALA A 31 11.34 -14.31 15.50
C ALA A 31 10.07 -13.84 14.76
N HIS A 32 9.03 -13.40 15.46
CA HIS A 32 7.86 -12.78 14.83
C HIS A 32 8.12 -11.35 14.39
N ALA A 33 8.88 -10.56 15.17
CA ALA A 33 9.27 -9.21 14.80
C ALA A 33 10.16 -9.18 13.53
N SER A 34 11.08 -10.14 13.39
CA SER A 34 11.95 -10.22 12.20
C SER A 34 11.17 -10.61 10.95
N ARG A 35 10.25 -11.58 11.03
CA ARG A 35 9.36 -11.94 9.92
C ARG A 35 8.42 -10.81 9.52
N ALA A 36 7.82 -10.13 10.49
CA ALA A 36 6.95 -8.97 10.21
C ALA A 36 7.71 -7.83 9.52
N LYS A 37 8.98 -7.59 9.91
CA LYS A 37 9.84 -6.61 9.27
C LYS A 37 10.21 -6.99 7.83
N GLU A 38 10.45 -8.27 7.58
CA GLU A 38 10.80 -8.77 6.25
C GLU A 38 9.61 -8.80 5.29
N GLU A 39 8.42 -9.07 5.80
CA GLU A 39 7.17 -8.97 5.04
C GLU A 39 6.83 -7.51 4.73
N ALA A 40 6.99 -6.61 5.72
CA ALA A 40 6.82 -5.18 5.53
C ALA A 40 7.82 -4.57 4.54
N SER A 41 9.09 -4.99 4.56
CA SER A 41 10.09 -4.49 3.61
C SER A 41 9.81 -4.96 2.18
N ARG A 42 9.32 -6.20 2.01
CA ARG A 42 8.90 -6.72 0.71
C ARG A 42 7.69 -5.96 0.16
N ASP A 43 6.68 -5.73 0.98
CA ASP A 43 5.51 -4.94 0.58
C ASP A 43 5.89 -3.49 0.25
N LEU A 44 6.80 -2.89 1.02
CA LEU A 44 7.30 -1.53 0.75
C LEU A 44 8.09 -1.48 -0.56
N SER A 45 8.89 -2.49 -0.89
CA SER A 45 9.59 -2.57 -2.17
C SER A 45 8.63 -2.69 -3.36
N ARG A 46 7.53 -3.46 -3.21
CA ARG A 46 6.49 -3.60 -4.23
C ARG A 46 5.71 -2.30 -4.41
N ILE A 47 5.37 -1.62 -3.31
CA ILE A 47 4.68 -0.33 -3.35
C ILE A 47 5.59 0.74 -3.95
N ALA A 48 6.88 0.80 -3.55
CA ALA A 48 7.84 1.76 -4.07
C ALA A 48 8.11 1.56 -5.56
N SER A 49 8.34 0.32 -6.00
CA SER A 49 8.50 0.01 -7.43
C SER A 49 7.22 0.29 -8.22
N GLY A 50 6.05 -0.06 -7.70
CA GLY A 50 4.76 0.28 -8.32
C GLY A 50 4.55 1.79 -8.43
N ALA A 51 4.82 2.55 -7.37
CA ALA A 51 4.73 4.00 -7.38
C ALA A 51 5.71 4.64 -8.36
N LEU A 52 6.94 4.14 -8.46
CA LEU A 52 7.92 4.60 -9.43
C LEU A 52 7.47 4.35 -10.87
N LEU A 53 6.93 3.16 -11.17
CA LEU A 53 6.40 2.84 -12.49
C LEU A 53 5.21 3.73 -12.85
N ILE A 54 4.30 3.99 -11.91
CA ILE A 54 3.17 4.91 -12.11
C ILE A 54 3.70 6.33 -12.37
N ALA A 55 4.66 6.80 -11.59
CA ALA A 55 5.27 8.11 -11.76
C ALA A 55 5.92 8.26 -13.14
N LEU A 56 6.67 7.24 -13.58
CA LEU A 56 7.30 7.21 -14.90
C LEU A 56 6.25 7.19 -16.02
N ALA A 57 5.19 6.39 -15.88
CA ALA A 57 4.10 6.34 -16.84
C ALA A 57 3.42 7.71 -16.96
N VAL A 58 3.11 8.38 -15.84
CA VAL A 58 2.55 9.73 -15.83
C VAL A 58 3.50 10.74 -16.47
N ALA A 59 4.80 10.67 -16.15
CA ALA A 59 5.82 11.55 -16.71
C ALA A 59 5.97 11.42 -18.24
N LEU A 60 5.68 10.25 -18.81
CA LEU A 60 5.72 10.02 -20.25
C LEU A 60 4.38 10.34 -20.94
N VAL A 61 3.26 9.94 -20.32
CA VAL A 61 1.92 10.12 -20.90
C VAL A 61 1.53 11.59 -20.95
N MET A 62 1.83 12.38 -19.91
CA MET A 62 1.47 13.81 -19.88
C MET A 62 2.03 14.62 -21.06
N PRO A 63 3.35 14.63 -21.34
CA PRO A 63 3.88 15.35 -22.49
C PRO A 63 3.41 14.75 -23.82
N ALA A 64 3.20 13.44 -23.90
CA ALA A 64 2.67 12.80 -25.12
C ALA A 64 1.24 13.28 -25.42
N LEU A 65 0.37 13.36 -24.41
CA LEU A 65 -0.98 13.90 -24.55
C LEU A 65 -0.95 15.38 -24.94
N PHE A 66 -0.07 16.17 -24.33
CA PHE A 66 0.09 17.58 -24.70
C PHE A 66 0.50 17.75 -26.18
N LEU A 67 1.49 16.97 -26.64
CA LEU A 67 1.92 16.96 -28.05
C LEU A 67 0.80 16.48 -28.98
N ALA A 68 0.01 15.48 -28.57
CA ALA A 68 -1.12 14.99 -29.33
C ALA A 68 -2.24 16.05 -29.47
N SER A 69 -2.60 16.75 -28.39
CA SER A 69 -3.57 17.84 -28.45
C SER A 69 -3.06 18.98 -29.33
N LEU A 70 -1.78 19.35 -29.23
CA LEU A 70 -1.19 20.37 -30.11
C LEU A 70 -1.24 19.94 -31.59
N ALA A 71 -0.86 18.70 -31.88
CA ALA A 71 -0.95 18.15 -33.24
C ALA A 71 -2.40 18.13 -33.76
N ALA A 72 -3.37 17.79 -32.91
CA ALA A 72 -4.79 17.83 -33.26
C ALA A 72 -5.26 19.25 -33.60
N VAL A 73 -4.82 20.26 -32.83
CA VAL A 73 -5.12 21.67 -33.12
C VAL A 73 -4.55 22.10 -34.47
N LEU A 74 -3.29 21.79 -34.73
CA LEU A 74 -2.62 22.14 -36.00
C LEU A 74 -3.25 21.42 -37.19
N LEU A 75 -3.60 20.13 -37.05
CA LEU A 75 -4.30 19.38 -38.09
C LEU A 75 -5.69 19.96 -38.38
N LEU A 76 -6.40 20.40 -37.35
CA LEU A 76 -7.72 20.99 -37.50
C LEU A 76 -7.65 22.39 -38.12
N GLU A 77 -6.65 23.19 -37.75
CA GLU A 77 -6.35 24.48 -38.38
C GLU A 77 -6.07 24.32 -39.88
N ASP A 78 -5.21 23.36 -40.26
CA ASP A 78 -4.85 23.11 -41.66
C ASP A 78 -6.04 22.59 -42.48
N GLN A 79 -6.77 21.59 -41.98
CA GLN A 79 -7.85 20.94 -42.72
C GLN A 79 -9.14 21.78 -42.80
N ALA A 80 -9.52 22.44 -41.69
CA ALA A 80 -10.76 23.20 -41.63
C ALA A 80 -10.56 24.69 -41.94
N ARG A 81 -9.30 25.14 -42.16
CA ARG A 81 -8.91 26.55 -42.34
C ARG A 81 -9.45 27.45 -41.22
N LEU A 82 -9.58 26.89 -40.03
CA LEU A 82 -10.00 27.59 -38.83
C LEU A 82 -8.79 28.30 -38.24
N GLY A 83 -8.98 29.50 -37.67
CA GLY A 83 -7.89 30.15 -36.94
C GLY A 83 -7.51 29.35 -35.69
N PHE A 84 -6.23 29.40 -35.32
CA PHE A 84 -5.69 28.79 -34.10
C PHE A 84 -6.61 28.85 -32.86
N PRO A 85 -7.19 29.99 -32.44
CA PRO A 85 -8.03 30.02 -31.23
C PRO A 85 -9.31 29.18 -31.37
N THR A 86 -9.90 29.11 -32.56
CA THR A 86 -11.10 28.31 -32.81
C THR A 86 -10.76 26.82 -32.82
N SER A 87 -9.66 26.43 -33.47
CA SER A 87 -9.17 25.04 -33.46
C SER A 87 -8.83 24.57 -32.06
N ALA A 88 -8.15 25.40 -31.27
CA ALA A 88 -7.84 25.12 -29.87
C ALA A 88 -9.10 24.95 -29.01
N ALA A 89 -10.11 25.81 -29.19
CA ALA A 89 -11.38 25.70 -28.48
C ALA A 89 -12.12 24.39 -28.81
N VAL A 90 -12.15 23.99 -30.09
CA VAL A 90 -12.78 22.73 -30.51
C VAL A 90 -12.08 21.52 -29.88
N VAL A 91 -10.75 21.45 -29.95
CA VAL A 91 -9.99 20.36 -29.34
C VAL A 91 -10.18 20.33 -27.83
N ALA A 92 -10.15 21.49 -27.16
CA ALA A 92 -10.40 21.58 -25.72
C ALA A 92 -11.81 21.08 -25.33
N CYS A 93 -12.83 21.38 -26.14
CA CYS A 93 -14.18 20.84 -25.92
C CYS A 93 -14.23 19.32 -26.05
N ILE A 94 -13.52 18.75 -27.04
CA ILE A 94 -13.42 17.29 -27.23
C ILE A 94 -12.71 16.65 -26.03
N ASP A 95 -11.57 17.20 -25.62
CA ASP A 95 -10.79 16.72 -24.47
C ASP A 95 -11.61 16.79 -23.17
N LEU A 96 -12.41 17.86 -22.98
CA LEU A 96 -13.31 17.99 -21.84
C LEU A 96 -14.38 16.89 -21.81
N VAL A 97 -15.02 16.61 -22.94
CA VAL A 97 -16.03 15.52 -23.03
C VAL A 97 -15.38 14.17 -22.74
N LEU A 98 -14.19 13.92 -23.28
CA LEU A 98 -13.44 12.70 -23.03
C LEU A 98 -13.05 12.57 -21.55
N ALA A 99 -12.57 13.65 -20.93
CA ALA A 99 -12.22 13.69 -19.52
C ALA A 99 -13.43 13.41 -18.63
N LEU A 100 -14.60 13.99 -18.94
CA LEU A 100 -15.84 13.72 -18.22
C LEU A 100 -16.29 12.26 -18.36
N ALA A 101 -16.18 11.67 -19.54
CA ALA A 101 -16.52 10.27 -19.77
C ALA A 101 -15.60 9.32 -18.98
N ILE A 102 -14.28 9.56 -19.00
CA ILE A 102 -13.29 8.80 -18.23
C ILE A 102 -13.54 8.97 -16.73
N ALA A 103 -13.81 10.19 -16.26
CA ALA A 103 -14.11 10.45 -14.84
C ALA A 103 -15.39 9.74 -14.39
N ALA A 104 -16.43 9.71 -15.22
CA ALA A 104 -17.66 8.97 -14.93
C ALA A 104 -17.39 7.44 -14.87
N ALA A 105 -16.62 6.90 -15.83
CA ALA A 105 -16.22 5.50 -15.82
C ALA A 105 -15.32 5.16 -14.61
N GLY A 106 -14.42 6.05 -14.22
CA GLY A 106 -13.61 5.93 -13.02
C GLY A 106 -14.47 5.94 -11.76
N ARG A 107 -15.40 6.88 -11.65
CA ARG A 107 -16.34 6.98 -10.52
C ARG A 107 -17.16 5.72 -10.36
N THR A 108 -17.72 5.16 -11.44
CA THR A 108 -18.49 3.90 -11.37
C THR A 108 -17.64 2.72 -10.91
N ARG A 109 -16.38 2.60 -11.37
CA ARG A 109 -15.44 1.57 -10.93
C ARG A 109 -14.97 1.73 -9.49
N LEU A 110 -14.74 2.97 -9.04
CA LEU A 110 -14.34 3.30 -7.66
C LEU A 110 -15.50 3.23 -6.66
N SER A 111 -16.74 3.40 -7.13
CA SER A 111 -17.94 3.26 -6.30
C SER A 111 -18.33 1.80 -6.08
N ALA A 112 -17.74 0.86 -6.83
CA ALA A 112 -17.85 -0.56 -6.53
C ALA A 112 -17.15 -0.83 -5.18
N PRO A 113 -17.76 -1.57 -4.24
CA PRO A 113 -17.19 -1.80 -2.92
C PRO A 113 -15.87 -2.55 -3.04
N VAL A 114 -14.77 -1.80 -2.89
CA VAL A 114 -13.42 -2.35 -2.81
C VAL A 114 -13.19 -2.95 -1.42
N LEU A 115 -12.60 -4.16 -1.43
CA LEU A 115 -12.16 -4.96 -0.27
C LEU A 115 -13.26 -5.74 0.49
N GLN A 116 -13.90 -6.69 -0.19
CA GLN A 116 -14.71 -7.73 0.48
C GLN A 116 -13.85 -8.62 1.39
N GLU A 117 -12.66 -9.02 0.95
CA GLU A 117 -11.75 -9.87 1.74
C GLU A 117 -11.20 -9.16 2.97
N THR A 118 -10.73 -7.91 2.86
CA THR A 118 -10.16 -7.18 4.01
C THR A 118 -11.23 -6.84 5.04
N ARG A 119 -12.48 -6.56 4.62
CA ARG A 119 -13.61 -6.45 5.54
C ARG A 119 -13.95 -7.78 6.19
N ALA A 120 -13.85 -8.91 5.48
CA ALA A 120 -14.07 -10.23 6.08
C ALA A 120 -13.00 -10.56 7.14
N THR A 121 -11.74 -10.23 6.87
CA THR A 121 -10.62 -10.43 7.82
C THR A 121 -10.70 -9.49 9.01
N LEU A 122 -11.00 -8.20 8.80
CA LEU A 122 -11.24 -7.23 9.87
C LEU A 122 -12.49 -7.58 10.70
N LYS A 123 -13.55 -8.06 10.06
CA LYS A 123 -14.75 -8.51 10.76
C LYS A 123 -14.44 -9.72 11.63
N ARG A 124 -13.73 -10.73 11.12
CA ARG A 124 -13.28 -11.90 11.91
C ARG A 124 -12.37 -11.49 13.07
N ALA A 125 -11.41 -10.60 12.83
CA ALA A 125 -10.54 -10.06 13.88
C ALA A 125 -11.33 -9.31 14.95
N ALA A 126 -12.31 -8.49 14.55
CA ALA A 126 -13.18 -7.78 15.48
C ALA A 126 -14.12 -8.71 16.26
N THR A 127 -14.62 -9.80 15.66
CA THR A 127 -15.45 -10.78 16.40
C THR A 127 -14.62 -11.53 17.42
N VAL A 128 -13.37 -11.87 17.11
CA VAL A 128 -12.44 -12.52 18.05
C VAL A 128 -12.09 -11.56 19.19
N LEU A 129 -11.84 -10.28 18.90
CA LEU A 129 -11.50 -9.28 19.92
C LEU A 129 -12.69 -8.88 20.82
N ARG A 130 -13.93 -9.04 20.34
CA ARG A 130 -15.15 -8.75 21.10
C ARG A 130 -15.71 -9.98 21.83
N GLY A 131 -15.20 -11.17 21.51
CA GLY A 131 -15.54 -12.44 22.17
C GLY A 131 -14.48 -12.94 23.17
N ALA A 132 -13.36 -12.23 23.31
CA ALA A 132 -12.34 -12.39 24.35
C ALA A 132 -12.47 -11.25 25.37
#